data_AF-A0A5M5BWL1-F1
#
_entry.id   AF-A0A5M5BWL1-F1
#
_cell.length_a   1.000
_cell.length_b   1.000
_cell.length_c   1.000
_cell.angle_alpha   90.00
_cell.angle_beta   90.00
_cell.angle_gamma   90.00
#
_symmetry.space_group_name_H-M   'P 1'
#
loop_
_entity.id
_entity.type
_entity.pdbx_description
1 polymer ?
#
loop_
_entity_poly.entity_id
_entity_poly.type
_entity_poly.pdbx_seq_one_letter_code
_entity_poly.pdbx_strand_id
1 'polypeptide(L)'
;MKQIVLCLIGILLASFVSAQKINHPSLLYTPQRIQQVKQRMQNEPKLREAWEDIQKTADEALQKKDFNRLDYLSLAYLMTDNKEYANIIKEILLKAVEAESWGDMEMMARIPAWRSQLGMAHKSFLSAIGYDAAYNIMSSSERKKIAEGLKRLAVEPALGDWLLEPTRIHSLNSMGHNWWTSCVCQGGILALSLQNELPEVKDWVEQLHESLPEWFDFAGDALQQKAKSFDEAGGMYESLNYANFGIQEALLFRIAWINTHPGQNPGDIPQLAKLPNYFSQVCYPRTGVLHSLNFGDSHKNVSAESSMM
;
A
#
# COMPACT_ATOMS: atom_id res chain seq x y z
N MET A 1 13.90 2.72 -49.88
CA MET A 1 13.47 3.92 -49.12
C MET A 1 12.07 3.79 -48.50
N LYS A 2 11.02 3.40 -49.24
CA LYS A 2 9.65 3.26 -48.68
C LYS A 2 9.54 2.27 -47.50
N GLN A 3 10.25 1.14 -47.52
CA GLN A 3 10.24 0.17 -46.42
C GLN A 3 10.97 0.66 -45.16
N ILE A 4 12.04 1.46 -45.31
CA ILE A 4 12.79 2.03 -44.18
C ILE A 4 11.96 3.11 -43.47
N VAL A 5 11.21 3.92 -44.24
CA VAL A 5 10.28 4.93 -43.70
C VAL A 5 9.11 4.28 -42.96
N LEU A 6 8.57 3.16 -43.46
CA LEU A 6 7.51 2.40 -42.78
C LEU A 6 8.00 1.75 -41.48
N CYS A 7 9.22 1.21 -41.44
CA CYS A 7 9.82 0.70 -40.20
C CYS A 7 10.08 1.82 -39.18
N LEU A 8 10.54 2.99 -39.63
CA LEU A 8 10.75 4.16 -38.75
C LEU A 8 9.43 4.71 -38.19
N ILE A 9 8.35 4.74 -38.97
CA ILE A 9 7.01 5.12 -38.50
C ILE A 9 6.45 4.08 -37.53
N GLY A 10 6.70 2.79 -37.75
CA GLY A 10 6.33 1.71 -36.80
C GLY A 10 7.07 1.81 -35.46
N ILE A 11 8.35 2.17 -35.47
CA ILE A 11 9.17 2.38 -34.26
C ILE A 11 8.78 3.68 -33.55
N LEU A 12 8.43 4.74 -34.29
CA LEU A 12 7.91 6.00 -33.74
C LEU A 12 6.50 5.86 -33.16
N LEU A 13 5.63 5.01 -33.72
CA LEU A 13 4.30 4.74 -33.17
C LEU A 13 4.35 3.80 -31.96
N ALA A 14 5.33 2.89 -31.89
CA ALA A 14 5.53 2.04 -30.71
C ALA A 14 6.12 2.79 -29.50
N SER A 15 6.71 3.98 -29.71
CA SER A 15 7.29 4.82 -28.64
C SER A 15 6.32 5.84 -28.05
N PHE A 16 5.06 5.87 -28.52
CA PHE A 16 3.96 6.63 -27.89
C PHE A 16 2.84 5.71 -27.40
N VAL A 17 3.19 4.61 -26.72
CA VAL A 17 2.29 4.13 -25.67
C VAL A 17 2.43 5.14 -24.54
N SER A 18 1.71 6.26 -24.65
CA SER A 18 1.48 7.10 -23.48
C SER A 18 0.86 6.16 -22.46
N ALA A 19 1.63 5.83 -21.41
CA ALA A 19 1.13 5.10 -20.28
C ALA A 19 -0.21 5.73 -19.88
N GLN A 20 -1.26 4.93 -19.92
CA GLN A 20 -2.60 5.41 -19.62
C GLN A 20 -2.58 5.95 -18.19
N LYS A 21 -2.92 7.23 -18.03
CA LYS A 21 -3.04 7.85 -16.72
C LYS A 21 -4.04 7.06 -15.89
N ILE A 22 -3.75 6.87 -14.61
CA ILE A 22 -4.73 6.30 -13.70
C ILE A 22 -5.79 7.35 -13.35
N ASN A 23 -6.99 6.88 -13.06
CA ASN A 23 -8.04 7.73 -12.52
C ASN A 23 -7.78 7.99 -11.03
N HIS A 24 -8.33 9.06 -10.49
CA HIS A 24 -8.33 9.32 -9.05
C HIS A 24 -9.74 9.69 -8.57
N PRO A 25 -10.21 9.18 -7.43
CA PRO A 25 -9.58 8.11 -6.63
C PRO A 25 -9.69 6.75 -7.34
N SER A 26 -8.67 5.91 -7.23
CA SER A 26 -8.71 4.55 -7.79
C SER A 26 -7.96 3.49 -6.99
N LEU A 27 -7.25 3.84 -5.92
CA LEU A 27 -6.46 2.84 -5.17
C LEU A 27 -7.37 1.87 -4.41
N LEU A 28 -7.99 2.32 -3.32
CA LEU A 28 -8.83 1.48 -2.46
C LEU A 28 -10.28 1.98 -2.38
N TYR A 29 -10.45 3.31 -2.31
CA TYR A 29 -11.75 4.00 -2.24
C TYR A 29 -12.29 4.33 -3.63
N THR A 30 -12.49 3.30 -4.46
CA THR A 30 -13.02 3.50 -5.81
C THR A 30 -14.43 4.09 -5.78
N PRO A 31 -14.83 4.89 -6.80
CA PRO A 31 -16.19 5.45 -6.87
C PRO A 31 -17.29 4.38 -6.76
N GLN A 32 -17.06 3.19 -7.33
CA GLN A 32 -17.97 2.05 -7.28
C GLN A 32 -18.15 1.56 -5.85
N ARG A 33 -17.06 1.38 -5.09
CA ARG A 33 -17.11 0.93 -3.69
C ARG A 33 -17.79 1.96 -2.79
N ILE A 34 -17.50 3.25 -2.98
CA ILE A 34 -18.17 4.35 -2.27
C ILE A 34 -19.68 4.31 -2.52
N GLN A 35 -20.10 4.14 -3.77
CA GLN A 35 -21.53 4.06 -4.10
C GLN A 35 -22.19 2.81 -3.51
N GLN A 36 -21.50 1.66 -3.53
CA GLN A 36 -22.00 0.42 -2.91
C GLN A 36 -22.21 0.58 -1.41
N VAL A 37 -21.27 1.20 -0.68
CA VAL A 37 -21.42 1.45 0.76
C VAL A 37 -22.61 2.38 1.03
N LYS A 38 -22.77 3.45 0.26
CA LYS A 38 -23.95 4.35 0.36
C LYS A 38 -25.27 3.63 0.18
N GLN A 39 -25.35 2.69 -0.77
CA GLN A 39 -26.55 1.87 -0.99
C GLN A 39 -26.81 0.90 0.16
N ARG A 40 -25.78 0.17 0.61
CA ARG A 40 -25.89 -0.80 1.72
C ARG A 40 -26.35 -0.15 3.01
N MET A 41 -25.84 1.04 3.32
CA MET A 41 -26.25 1.80 4.51
C MET A 41 -27.74 2.14 4.56
N GLN A 42 -28.48 2.06 3.46
CA GLN A 42 -29.94 2.27 3.47
C GLN A 42 -30.65 1.12 4.20
N ASN A 43 -30.11 -0.10 4.12
CA ASN A 43 -30.74 -1.33 4.59
C ASN A 43 -29.95 -2.05 5.71
N GLU A 44 -28.72 -1.61 6.01
CA GLU A 44 -27.84 -2.19 7.04
C GLU A 44 -27.61 -1.18 8.18
N PRO A 45 -28.44 -1.17 9.25
CA PRO A 45 -28.31 -0.20 10.35
C PRO A 45 -26.94 -0.22 11.03
N LYS A 46 -26.34 -1.41 11.20
CA LYS A 46 -24.99 -1.55 11.78
C LYS A 46 -23.90 -0.90 10.94
N LEU A 47 -24.03 -0.94 9.62
CA LEU A 47 -23.10 -0.26 8.72
C LEU A 47 -23.25 1.26 8.80
N ARG A 48 -24.49 1.75 8.97
CA ARG A 48 -24.77 3.16 9.19
C ARG A 48 -24.17 3.66 10.52
N GLU A 49 -24.36 2.92 11.61
CA GLU A 49 -23.75 3.21 12.92
C GLU A 49 -22.22 3.28 12.81
N ALA A 50 -21.59 2.32 12.11
CA ALA A 50 -20.15 2.32 11.88
C ALA A 50 -19.68 3.54 11.05
N TRP A 51 -20.45 3.91 10.03
CA TRP A 51 -20.17 5.12 9.25
C TRP A 51 -20.27 6.41 10.08
N GLU A 52 -21.27 6.53 10.96
CA GLU A 52 -21.43 7.68 11.84
C GLU A 52 -20.23 7.85 12.79
N ASP A 53 -19.68 6.75 13.30
CA ASP A 53 -18.47 6.75 14.15
C ASP A 53 -17.21 7.14 13.35
N ILE A 54 -17.07 6.63 12.12
CA ILE A 54 -16.00 7.03 11.20
C ILE A 54 -16.08 8.52 10.88
N GLN A 55 -17.27 9.03 10.57
CA GLN A 55 -17.47 10.44 10.25
C GLN A 55 -17.11 11.33 11.45
N LYS A 56 -17.56 10.97 12.65
CA LYS A 56 -17.19 11.68 13.88
C LYS A 56 -15.68 11.72 14.10
N THR A 57 -14.99 10.59 13.88
CA THR A 57 -13.53 10.52 13.97
C THR A 57 -12.86 11.42 12.93
N ALA A 58 -13.40 11.48 11.71
CA ALA A 58 -12.92 12.38 10.67
C ALA A 58 -13.14 13.87 11.02
N ASP A 59 -14.26 14.21 11.66
CA ASP A 59 -14.53 15.58 12.15
C ASP A 59 -13.52 16.01 13.20
N GLU A 60 -13.17 15.13 14.13
CA GLU A 60 -12.12 15.41 15.13
C GLU A 60 -10.74 15.55 14.48
N ALA A 61 -10.43 14.70 13.50
CA ALA A 61 -9.19 14.75 12.74
C ALA A 61 -9.08 16.04 11.90
N LEU A 62 -10.20 16.52 11.35
CA LEU A 62 -10.28 17.76 10.58
C LEU A 62 -9.85 18.96 11.43
N GLN A 63 -10.35 19.06 12.67
CA GLN A 63 -9.98 20.14 13.60
C GLN A 63 -8.50 20.09 14.01
N LYS A 64 -7.97 18.87 14.20
CA LYS A 64 -6.58 18.65 14.65
C LYS A 64 -5.56 18.68 13.51
N LYS A 65 -6.01 18.67 12.25
CA LYS A 65 -5.17 18.47 11.07
C LYS A 65 -4.33 17.19 11.18
N ASP A 66 -4.98 16.10 11.64
CA ASP A 66 -4.29 14.88 12.03
C ASP A 66 -3.85 14.05 10.81
N PHE A 67 -2.54 14.01 10.58
CA PHE A 67 -1.93 13.19 9.55
C PHE A 67 -2.26 11.70 9.72
N ASN A 68 -2.36 11.20 10.96
CA ASN A 68 -2.60 9.79 11.25
C ASN A 68 -4.05 9.34 11.02
N ARG A 69 -4.85 10.22 10.43
CA ARG A 69 -6.27 10.01 10.10
C ARG A 69 -6.59 10.44 8.66
N LEU A 70 -5.59 10.51 7.78
CA LEU A 70 -5.79 10.81 6.36
C LEU A 70 -6.74 9.83 5.68
N ASP A 71 -6.75 8.56 6.09
CA ASP A 71 -7.69 7.53 5.66
C ASP A 71 -9.14 7.85 6.05
N TYR A 72 -9.38 8.31 7.29
CA TYR A 72 -10.71 8.75 7.76
C TYR A 72 -11.16 10.03 7.05
N LEU A 73 -10.28 11.03 6.95
CA LEU A 73 -10.55 12.28 6.24
C LEU A 73 -10.89 12.02 4.77
N SER A 74 -10.14 11.12 4.13
CA SER A 74 -10.35 10.74 2.73
C SER A 74 -11.67 10.05 2.51
N LEU A 75 -11.99 9.06 3.35
CA LEU A 75 -13.28 8.38 3.28
C LEU A 75 -14.43 9.37 3.54
N ALA A 76 -14.26 10.28 4.50
CA ALA A 76 -15.25 11.29 4.81
C ALA A 76 -15.51 12.24 3.64
N TYR A 77 -14.46 12.72 2.99
CA TYR A 77 -14.58 13.49 1.76
C TYR A 77 -15.36 12.75 0.68
N LEU A 78 -14.96 11.52 0.35
CA LEU A 78 -15.56 10.75 -0.74
C LEU A 78 -17.02 10.35 -0.46
N MET A 79 -17.37 10.15 0.80
CA MET A 79 -18.73 9.82 1.21
C MET A 79 -19.66 11.04 1.23
N THR A 80 -19.16 12.23 1.57
CA THR A 80 -19.99 13.42 1.80
C THR A 80 -19.90 14.49 0.71
N ASP A 81 -18.85 14.44 -0.12
CA ASP A 81 -18.44 15.54 -1.03
C ASP A 81 -18.13 16.86 -0.29
N ASN A 82 -17.95 16.83 1.03
CA ASN A 82 -17.56 18.00 1.81
C ASN A 82 -16.08 18.35 1.55
N LYS A 83 -15.87 19.45 0.81
CA LYS A 83 -14.55 19.92 0.41
C LYS A 83 -13.66 20.38 1.57
N GLU A 84 -14.20 20.60 2.77
CA GLU A 84 -13.37 20.92 3.96
C GLU A 84 -12.38 19.78 4.27
N TYR A 85 -12.83 18.53 4.20
CA TYR A 85 -11.94 17.37 4.38
C TYR A 85 -10.85 17.31 3.29
N ALA A 86 -11.22 17.53 2.02
CA ALA A 86 -10.24 17.53 0.93
C ALA A 86 -9.22 18.66 1.07
N ASN A 87 -9.67 19.85 1.47
CA ASN A 87 -8.81 21.00 1.72
C ASN A 87 -7.83 20.73 2.87
N ILE A 88 -8.26 20.10 3.96
CA ILE A 88 -7.36 19.77 5.07
C ILE A 88 -6.37 18.67 4.69
N ILE A 89 -6.79 17.65 3.93
CA ILE A 89 -5.89 16.62 3.40
C ILE A 89 -4.76 17.28 2.60
N LYS A 90 -5.12 18.20 1.69
CA LYS A 90 -4.16 18.98 0.91
C LYS A 90 -3.20 19.77 1.81
N GLU A 91 -3.72 20.46 2.83
CA GLU A 91 -2.89 21.23 3.77
C GLU A 91 -1.90 20.33 4.52
N ILE A 92 -2.38 19.20 5.05
CA ILE A 92 -1.58 18.20 5.75
C ILE A 92 -0.46 17.69 4.86
N LEU A 93 -0.76 17.30 3.62
CA LEU A 93 0.23 16.77 2.68
C LEU A 93 1.25 17.84 2.27
N LEU A 94 0.81 19.08 1.97
CA LEU A 94 1.72 20.20 1.68
C LEU A 94 2.67 20.48 2.84
N LYS A 95 2.18 20.39 4.08
CA LYS A 95 3.01 20.56 5.27
C LYS A 95 3.98 19.40 5.47
N ALA A 96 3.50 18.17 5.24
CA ALA A 96 4.28 16.96 5.47
C ALA A 96 5.52 16.88 4.55
N VAL A 97 5.39 17.35 3.31
CA VAL A 97 6.50 17.33 2.33
C VAL A 97 7.60 18.38 2.58
N GLU A 98 7.41 19.28 3.54
CA GLU A 98 8.45 20.23 3.98
C GLU A 98 9.53 19.56 4.84
N ALA A 99 9.28 18.35 5.36
CA ALA A 99 10.26 17.62 6.16
C ALA A 99 11.53 17.29 5.36
N GLU A 100 12.68 17.27 6.03
CA GLU A 100 13.95 16.82 5.42
C GLU A 100 13.96 15.30 5.24
N SER A 101 13.47 14.54 6.23
CA SER A 101 13.40 13.09 6.20
C SER A 101 12.25 12.57 7.07
N TRP A 102 11.73 11.39 6.73
CA TRP A 102 10.86 10.58 7.61
C TRP A 102 11.59 9.36 8.19
N GLY A 103 12.87 9.20 7.87
CA GLY A 103 13.73 8.16 8.42
C GLY A 103 13.95 8.36 9.92
N ASP A 104 14.09 7.25 10.63
CA ASP A 104 14.48 7.25 12.03
C ASP A 104 15.98 7.58 12.15
N MET A 105 16.36 8.43 13.11
CA MET A 105 17.74 8.90 13.25
C MET A 105 18.73 7.77 13.52
N GLU A 106 18.35 6.76 14.32
CA GLU A 106 19.22 5.62 14.63
C GLU A 106 19.42 4.75 13.39
N MET A 107 18.35 4.49 12.64
CA MET A 107 18.41 3.71 11.40
C MET A 107 19.21 4.42 10.30
N MET A 108 19.06 5.73 10.19
CA MET A 108 19.82 6.57 9.26
C MET A 108 21.32 6.64 9.59
N ALA A 109 21.71 6.39 10.84
CA ALA A 109 23.11 6.37 11.28
C ALA A 109 23.85 5.05 10.93
N ARG A 110 23.14 4.02 10.42
CA ARG A 110 23.74 2.75 10.00
C ARG A 110 24.57 2.91 8.72
N ILE A 111 25.44 1.94 8.45
CA ILE A 111 26.24 1.87 7.23
C ILE A 111 26.02 0.50 6.56
N PRO A 112 25.36 0.43 5.40
CA PRO A 112 24.66 1.53 4.71
C PRO A 112 23.46 2.06 5.54
N ALA A 113 23.06 3.31 5.28
CA ALA A 113 21.95 3.94 5.98
C ALA A 113 20.64 3.21 5.68
N TRP A 114 19.87 2.92 6.73
CA TRP A 114 18.56 2.32 6.61
C TRP A 114 17.51 3.42 6.65
N ARG A 115 16.96 3.75 5.48
CA ARG A 115 16.10 4.92 5.28
C ARG A 115 14.62 4.60 5.47
N SER A 116 14.25 3.33 5.33
CA SER A 116 12.87 2.82 5.33
C SER A 116 12.51 1.96 6.54
N GLN A 117 11.50 2.39 7.29
CA GLN A 117 11.07 1.76 8.54
C GLN A 117 9.54 1.79 8.67
N LEU A 118 8.98 1.00 9.58
CA LEU A 118 7.53 0.77 9.69
C LEU A 118 6.68 2.04 9.86
N GLY A 119 7.14 3.00 10.65
CA GLY A 119 6.48 4.30 10.81
C GLY A 119 6.46 5.13 9.52
N MET A 120 7.47 5.01 8.67
CA MET A 120 7.45 5.63 7.35
C MET A 120 6.52 4.85 6.40
N ALA A 121 6.55 3.51 6.42
CA ALA A 121 5.61 2.69 5.64
C ALA A 121 4.15 3.07 5.95
N HIS A 122 3.79 3.23 7.22
CA HIS A 122 2.47 3.70 7.64
C HIS A 122 2.15 5.11 7.10
N LYS A 123 3.11 6.04 7.15
CA LYS A 123 2.93 7.37 6.55
C LYS A 123 2.78 7.31 5.03
N SER A 124 3.46 6.39 4.35
CA SER A 124 3.33 6.18 2.91
C SER A 124 1.90 5.79 2.55
N PHE A 125 1.34 4.81 3.26
CA PHE A 125 -0.05 4.38 3.07
C PHE A 125 -1.03 5.55 3.21
N LEU A 126 -0.97 6.25 4.35
CA LEU A 126 -1.86 7.37 4.66
C LEU A 126 -1.73 8.49 3.64
N SER A 127 -0.51 8.78 3.19
CA SER A 127 -0.25 9.77 2.14
C SER A 127 -0.84 9.36 0.80
N ALA A 128 -0.75 8.08 0.45
CA ALA A 128 -1.31 7.56 -0.79
C ALA A 128 -2.83 7.71 -0.81
N ILE A 129 -3.51 7.33 0.28
CA ILE A 129 -4.96 7.46 0.41
C ILE A 129 -5.40 8.93 0.38
N GLY A 130 -4.70 9.80 1.12
CA GLY A 130 -4.95 11.24 1.11
C GLY A 130 -4.76 11.86 -0.27
N TYR A 131 -3.64 11.57 -0.93
CA TYR A 131 -3.32 12.12 -2.24
C TYR A 131 -4.32 11.66 -3.30
N ASP A 132 -4.66 10.36 -3.34
CA ASP A 132 -5.62 9.78 -4.27
C ASP A 132 -7.01 10.39 -4.11
N ALA A 133 -7.48 10.56 -2.86
CA ALA A 133 -8.79 11.14 -2.59
C ALA A 133 -8.86 12.63 -2.96
N ALA A 134 -7.85 13.43 -2.60
CA ALA A 134 -7.84 14.87 -2.85
C ALA A 134 -7.30 15.26 -4.24
N TYR A 135 -6.84 14.31 -5.06
CA TYR A 135 -6.14 14.58 -6.32
C TYR A 135 -6.83 15.62 -7.21
N ASN A 136 -8.14 15.47 -7.43
CA ASN A 136 -8.89 16.30 -8.36
C ASN A 136 -9.20 17.71 -7.86
N ILE A 137 -9.04 17.99 -6.55
CA ILE A 137 -9.23 19.34 -6.00
C ILE A 137 -7.93 20.15 -6.00
N MET A 138 -6.79 19.47 -6.11
CA MET A 138 -5.47 20.10 -6.09
C MET A 138 -5.14 20.67 -7.47
N SER A 139 -4.51 21.83 -7.48
CA SER A 139 -3.92 22.39 -8.70
C SER A 139 -2.76 21.54 -9.21
N SER A 140 -2.38 21.73 -10.48
CA SER A 140 -1.24 21.02 -11.06
C SER A 140 0.07 21.24 -10.29
N SER A 141 0.30 22.44 -9.78
CA SER A 141 1.50 22.76 -9.01
C SER A 141 1.48 22.13 -7.61
N GLU A 142 0.33 22.11 -6.94
CA GLU A 142 0.16 21.43 -5.65
C GLU A 142 0.38 19.93 -5.79
N ARG A 143 -0.23 19.30 -6.80
CA ARG A 143 -0.06 17.86 -7.09
C ARG A 143 1.38 17.48 -7.31
N LYS A 144 2.10 18.26 -8.13
CA LYS A 144 3.51 18.04 -8.43
C LYS A 144 4.40 18.24 -7.21
N LYS A 145 4.20 19.33 -6.45
CA LYS A 145 4.97 19.61 -5.23
C LYS A 145 4.82 18.49 -4.20
N ILE A 146 3.60 18.02 -3.99
CA ILE A 146 3.34 16.93 -3.05
C ILE A 146 3.94 15.62 -3.57
N ALA A 147 3.76 15.30 -4.85
CA ALA A 147 4.31 14.08 -5.45
C ALA A 147 5.83 14.01 -5.33
N GLU A 148 6.56 15.07 -5.72
CA GLU A 148 8.03 15.13 -5.63
C GLU A 148 8.50 15.00 -4.17
N GLY A 149 7.81 15.65 -3.24
CA GLY A 149 8.12 15.56 -1.81
C GLY A 149 7.90 14.16 -1.23
N LEU A 150 6.76 13.53 -1.54
CA LEU A 150 6.42 12.18 -1.09
C LEU A 150 7.32 11.12 -1.75
N LYS A 151 7.73 11.32 -3.00
CA LYS A 151 8.72 10.47 -3.66
C LYS A 151 10.03 10.46 -2.86
N ARG A 152 10.58 11.63 -2.56
CA ARG A 152 11.82 11.81 -1.78
C ARG A 152 11.73 11.24 -0.36
N LEU A 153 10.61 11.51 0.33
CA LEU A 153 10.46 11.18 1.75
C LEU A 153 10.14 9.70 2.00
N ALA A 154 9.46 9.05 1.05
CA ALA A 154 8.87 7.74 1.27
C ALA A 154 9.16 6.75 0.13
N VAL A 155 8.79 7.07 -1.12
CA VAL A 155 8.88 6.09 -2.22
C VAL A 155 10.33 5.66 -2.48
N GLU A 156 11.23 6.63 -2.66
CA GLU A 156 12.65 6.36 -2.93
C GLU A 156 13.34 5.59 -1.79
N PRO A 157 13.20 5.98 -0.51
CA PRO A 157 13.66 5.15 0.60
C PRO A 157 13.06 3.74 0.63
N ALA A 158 11.74 3.62 0.51
CA ALA A 158 11.01 2.36 0.70
C ALA A 158 11.32 1.33 -0.39
N LEU A 159 11.25 1.73 -1.65
CA LEU A 159 11.58 0.83 -2.76
C LEU A 159 13.10 0.72 -2.94
N GLY A 160 13.85 1.80 -2.72
CA GLY A 160 15.30 1.83 -2.89
C GLY A 160 16.05 0.91 -1.94
N ASP A 161 15.67 0.85 -0.65
CA ASP A 161 16.38 0.01 0.32
C ASP A 161 16.05 -1.49 0.18
N TRP A 162 14.89 -1.84 -0.38
CA TRP A 162 14.35 -3.20 -0.32
C TRP A 162 14.12 -3.88 -1.68
N LEU A 163 14.00 -3.13 -2.78
CA LEU A 163 13.58 -3.66 -4.08
C LEU A 163 14.47 -3.19 -5.24
N LEU A 164 14.67 -1.87 -5.38
CA LEU A 164 15.27 -1.26 -6.57
C LEU A 164 16.80 -1.37 -6.57
N GLU A 165 17.36 -1.71 -7.72
CA GLU A 165 18.81 -1.61 -7.94
C GLU A 165 19.26 -0.15 -8.12
N PRO A 166 20.50 0.20 -7.74
CA PRO A 166 21.51 -0.66 -7.10
C PRO A 166 21.46 -0.65 -5.55
N THR A 167 20.48 0.01 -4.95
CA THR A 167 20.49 0.34 -3.50
C THR A 167 19.76 -0.66 -2.60
N ARG A 168 19.23 -1.77 -3.16
CA ARG A 168 18.41 -2.80 -2.48
C ARG A 168 19.12 -3.62 -1.39
N ILE A 169 19.60 -2.96 -0.35
CA ILE A 169 20.38 -3.53 0.76
C ILE A 169 19.67 -4.64 1.56
N HIS A 170 18.33 -4.69 1.56
CA HIS A 170 17.55 -5.68 2.33
C HIS A 170 16.95 -6.84 1.52
N SER A 171 17.09 -6.82 0.19
CA SER A 171 16.43 -7.80 -0.71
C SER A 171 17.02 -9.22 -0.64
N LEU A 172 18.33 -9.36 -0.38
CA LEU A 172 19.00 -10.66 -0.55
C LEU A 172 18.71 -11.69 0.54
N ASN A 173 18.44 -11.24 1.77
CA ASN A 173 18.36 -12.15 2.92
C ASN A 173 17.21 -11.83 3.89
N SER A 174 16.50 -10.71 3.72
CA SER A 174 15.37 -10.33 4.58
C SER A 174 14.06 -10.19 3.81
N MET A 175 14.02 -10.68 2.57
CA MET A 175 12.82 -10.58 1.74
C MET A 175 11.61 -11.23 2.43
N GLY A 176 11.73 -12.46 2.94
CA GLY A 176 10.59 -13.12 3.59
C GLY A 176 10.05 -12.47 4.89
N HIS A 177 10.72 -11.43 5.41
CA HIS A 177 10.30 -10.73 6.62
C HIS A 177 9.16 -9.74 6.33
N ASN A 178 8.21 -9.57 7.25
CA ASN A 178 7.07 -8.66 7.12
C ASN A 178 7.45 -7.18 6.86
N TRP A 179 8.65 -6.74 7.24
CA TRP A 179 9.11 -5.38 6.92
C TRP A 179 9.26 -5.16 5.41
N TRP A 180 9.51 -6.22 4.64
CA TRP A 180 9.57 -6.12 3.19
C TRP A 180 8.21 -5.71 2.64
N THR A 181 7.13 -6.42 2.99
CA THR A 181 5.78 -6.03 2.54
C THR A 181 5.39 -4.67 3.08
N SER A 182 5.74 -4.34 4.33
CA SER A 182 5.41 -3.03 4.88
C SER A 182 6.07 -1.90 4.11
N CYS A 183 7.39 -1.92 4.00
CA CYS A 183 8.10 -0.85 3.30
C CYS A 183 7.74 -0.85 1.81
N VAL A 184 7.88 -1.99 1.14
CA VAL A 184 7.79 -2.06 -0.31
C VAL A 184 6.34 -1.90 -0.79
N CYS A 185 5.37 -2.59 -0.19
CA CYS A 185 3.97 -2.50 -0.64
C CYS A 185 3.34 -1.16 -0.29
N GLN A 186 3.57 -0.61 0.90
CA GLN A 186 3.01 0.70 1.26
C GLN A 186 3.68 1.85 0.48
N GLY A 187 5.00 1.77 0.28
CA GLY A 187 5.72 2.66 -0.64
C GLY A 187 5.24 2.52 -2.08
N GLY A 188 4.89 1.31 -2.51
CA GLY A 188 4.32 1.00 -3.82
C GLY A 188 2.91 1.55 -4.03
N ILE A 189 2.02 1.47 -3.03
CA ILE A 189 0.69 2.10 -3.09
C ILE A 189 0.84 3.61 -3.23
N LEU A 190 1.79 4.21 -2.50
CA LEU A 190 2.11 5.62 -2.67
C LEU A 190 2.63 5.89 -4.09
N ALA A 191 3.59 5.13 -4.58
CA ALA A 191 4.12 5.29 -5.95
C ALA A 191 3.01 5.21 -7.02
N LEU A 192 2.10 4.22 -6.91
CA LEU A 192 0.91 4.10 -7.75
C LEU A 192 0.11 5.42 -7.78
N SER A 193 -0.14 6.00 -6.61
CA SER A 193 -0.91 7.26 -6.50
C SER A 193 -0.22 8.46 -7.20
N LEU A 194 1.10 8.43 -7.38
CA LEU A 194 1.89 9.57 -7.87
C LEU A 194 2.21 9.49 -9.37
N GLN A 195 1.97 8.35 -10.03
CA GLN A 195 2.46 8.07 -11.39
C GLN A 195 1.98 9.06 -12.46
N ASN A 196 0.85 9.73 -12.23
CA ASN A 196 0.34 10.75 -13.15
C ASN A 196 1.23 12.00 -13.19
N GLU A 197 1.93 12.30 -12.09
CA GLU A 197 2.85 13.45 -11.98
C GLU A 197 4.32 13.03 -12.10
N LEU A 198 4.64 11.77 -11.76
CA LEU A 198 6.00 11.21 -11.76
C LEU A 198 6.06 9.94 -12.61
N PRO A 199 6.16 10.05 -13.95
CA PRO A 199 6.12 8.88 -14.83
C PRO A 199 7.18 7.82 -14.52
N GLU A 200 8.34 8.21 -13.95
CA GLU A 200 9.42 7.29 -13.60
C GLU A 200 9.05 6.27 -12.52
N VAL A 201 8.06 6.57 -11.66
CA VAL A 201 7.66 5.63 -10.61
C VAL A 201 6.81 4.48 -11.16
N LYS A 202 6.34 4.60 -12.41
CA LYS A 202 5.57 3.55 -13.07
C LYS A 202 6.39 2.26 -13.20
N ASP A 203 7.62 2.38 -13.67
CA ASP A 203 8.53 1.23 -13.82
C ASP A 203 8.86 0.61 -12.46
N TRP A 204 8.92 1.41 -11.40
CA TRP A 204 9.17 0.91 -10.03
C TRP A 204 7.99 0.12 -9.48
N VAL A 205 6.76 0.56 -9.77
CA VAL A 205 5.55 -0.16 -9.39
C VAL A 205 5.41 -1.45 -10.19
N GLU A 206 5.72 -1.43 -11.49
CA GLU A 206 5.74 -2.64 -12.32
C GLU A 206 6.74 -3.67 -11.77
N GLN A 207 7.95 -3.24 -11.43
CA GLN A 207 8.94 -4.10 -10.78
C GLN A 207 8.43 -4.67 -9.44
N LEU A 208 7.76 -3.86 -8.62
CA LEU A 208 7.14 -4.36 -7.38
C LEU A 208 6.06 -5.40 -7.67
N HIS A 209 5.19 -5.14 -8.64
CA HIS A 209 4.16 -6.09 -9.04
C HIS A 209 4.76 -7.45 -9.43
N GLU A 210 5.84 -7.44 -10.21
CA GLU A 210 6.55 -8.63 -10.64
C GLU A 210 7.28 -9.35 -9.49
N SER A 211 7.85 -8.62 -8.54
CA SER A 211 8.59 -9.19 -7.39
C SER A 211 7.71 -9.59 -6.21
N LEU A 212 6.46 -9.12 -6.12
CA LEU A 212 5.58 -9.45 -5.01
C LEU A 212 5.41 -10.96 -4.76
N PRO A 213 5.24 -11.83 -5.80
CA PRO A 213 5.17 -13.28 -5.60
C PRO A 213 6.41 -13.88 -4.95
N GLU A 214 7.59 -13.29 -5.15
CA GLU A 214 8.86 -13.77 -4.56
C GLU A 214 8.87 -13.62 -3.03
N TRP A 215 8.12 -12.68 -2.45
CA TRP A 215 7.97 -12.58 -0.99
C TRP A 215 7.25 -13.81 -0.43
N PHE A 216 6.18 -14.23 -1.12
CA PHE A 216 5.40 -15.42 -0.76
C PHE A 216 6.19 -16.71 -0.99
N ASP A 217 7.02 -16.75 -2.04
CA ASP A 217 7.80 -17.94 -2.41
C ASP A 217 9.23 -17.94 -1.85
N PHE A 218 9.58 -16.97 -0.99
CA PHE A 218 10.94 -16.85 -0.49
C PHE A 218 11.40 -18.15 0.17
N ALA A 219 12.44 -18.75 -0.41
CA ALA A 219 12.89 -20.10 -0.07
C ALA A 219 13.68 -20.18 1.25
N GLY A 220 13.98 -19.04 1.87
CA GLY A 220 14.90 -18.98 3.00
C GLY A 220 16.37 -19.04 2.58
N ASP A 221 17.24 -19.23 3.57
CA ASP A 221 18.69 -19.38 3.38
C ASP A 221 19.23 -20.41 4.37
N ALA A 222 19.83 -21.49 3.85
CA ALA A 222 20.44 -22.53 4.67
C ALA A 222 21.67 -22.03 5.44
N LEU A 223 22.43 -21.08 4.88
CA LEU A 223 23.65 -20.56 5.51
C LEU A 223 23.32 -19.73 6.75
N GLN A 224 22.26 -18.93 6.68
CA GLN A 224 21.78 -18.09 7.79
C GLN A 224 20.68 -18.74 8.63
N GLN A 225 20.36 -20.01 8.38
CA GLN A 225 19.25 -20.74 9.04
C GLN A 225 17.90 -20.00 8.94
N LYS A 226 17.64 -19.37 7.79
CA LYS A 226 16.38 -18.69 7.51
C LYS A 226 15.37 -19.64 6.93
N ALA A 227 14.20 -19.69 7.56
CA ALA A 227 13.06 -20.44 7.08
C ALA A 227 12.50 -19.84 5.78
N LYS A 228 11.74 -20.65 5.05
CA LYS A 228 10.86 -20.17 3.98
C LYS A 228 9.83 -19.20 4.54
N SER A 229 9.37 -18.23 3.74
CA SER A 229 8.25 -17.37 4.14
C SER A 229 7.03 -18.19 4.54
N PHE A 230 6.64 -19.12 3.67
CA PHE A 230 5.48 -19.99 3.84
C PHE A 230 5.85 -21.45 3.69
N ASP A 231 5.25 -22.32 4.50
CA ASP A 231 5.33 -23.77 4.35
C ASP A 231 4.36 -24.30 3.27
N GLU A 232 4.37 -25.61 3.06
CA GLU A 232 3.53 -26.26 2.05
C GLU A 232 2.02 -26.13 2.34
N ALA A 233 1.63 -25.92 3.60
CA ALA A 233 0.25 -25.75 4.06
C ALA A 233 -0.19 -24.27 4.17
N GLY A 234 0.71 -23.31 3.91
CA GLY A 234 0.44 -21.87 3.99
C GLY A 234 0.72 -21.25 5.36
N GLY A 235 1.38 -21.96 6.27
CA GLY A 235 1.86 -21.42 7.53
C GLY A 235 3.05 -20.49 7.32
N MET A 236 3.01 -19.29 7.89
CA MET A 236 4.12 -18.32 7.80
C MET A 236 5.05 -18.44 9.00
N TYR A 237 6.36 -18.38 8.78
CA TYR A 237 7.36 -18.57 9.85
C TYR A 237 7.29 -17.50 10.97
N GLU A 238 6.77 -16.30 10.67
CA GLU A 238 6.65 -15.22 11.66
C GLU A 238 5.40 -15.32 12.55
N SER A 239 4.71 -16.46 12.49
CA SER A 239 3.47 -16.73 13.25
C SER A 239 2.33 -15.77 12.88
N LEU A 240 1.17 -15.94 13.51
CA LEU A 240 -0.07 -15.27 13.07
C LEU A 240 0.00 -13.74 13.03
N ASN A 241 0.65 -13.11 14.02
CA ASN A 241 0.65 -11.66 14.13
C ASN A 241 1.34 -10.99 12.94
N TYR A 242 2.58 -11.38 12.67
CA TYR A 242 3.32 -10.83 11.53
C TYR A 242 2.86 -11.39 10.18
N ALA A 243 2.28 -12.61 10.15
CA ALA A 243 1.59 -13.10 8.96
C ALA A 243 0.43 -12.19 8.59
N ASN A 244 -0.47 -11.90 9.52
CA ASN A 244 -1.58 -11.00 9.27
C ASN A 244 -1.09 -9.61 8.85
N PHE A 245 -0.05 -9.09 9.51
CA PHE A 245 0.55 -7.81 9.17
C PHE A 245 1.09 -7.79 7.73
N GLY A 246 2.04 -8.66 7.39
CA GLY A 246 2.68 -8.64 6.07
C GLY A 246 1.74 -9.02 4.92
N ILE A 247 0.86 -10.00 5.13
CA ILE A 247 -0.13 -10.42 4.12
C ILE A 247 -1.12 -9.28 3.84
N GLN A 248 -1.64 -8.61 4.86
CA GLN A 248 -2.57 -7.51 4.67
C GLN A 248 -1.95 -6.41 3.79
N GLU A 249 -0.71 -6.03 4.05
CA GLU A 249 -0.04 -4.97 3.29
C GLU A 249 0.22 -5.38 1.84
N ALA A 250 0.60 -6.63 1.61
CA ALA A 250 0.71 -7.21 0.26
C ALA A 250 -0.64 -7.21 -0.48
N LEU A 251 -1.73 -7.59 0.21
CA LEU A 251 -3.07 -7.62 -0.37
C LEU A 251 -3.59 -6.21 -0.69
N LEU A 252 -3.32 -5.22 0.16
CA LEU A 252 -3.68 -3.82 -0.10
C LEU A 252 -3.02 -3.30 -1.38
N PHE A 253 -1.72 -3.56 -1.56
CA PHE A 253 -1.03 -3.19 -2.81
C PHE A 253 -1.61 -3.94 -4.01
N ARG A 254 -1.83 -5.25 -3.88
CA ARG A 254 -2.41 -6.06 -4.94
C ARG A 254 -3.80 -5.57 -5.37
N ILE A 255 -4.65 -5.17 -4.42
CA ILE A 255 -5.96 -4.59 -4.70
C ILE A 255 -5.81 -3.24 -5.41
N ALA A 256 -4.91 -2.37 -4.94
CA ALA A 256 -4.64 -1.09 -5.58
C ALA A 256 -4.12 -1.25 -7.02
N TRP A 257 -3.24 -2.22 -7.26
CA TRP A 257 -2.79 -2.60 -8.60
C TRP A 257 -3.95 -3.03 -9.50
N ILE A 258 -4.79 -3.96 -9.05
CA ILE A 258 -5.96 -4.44 -9.81
C ILE A 258 -6.91 -3.29 -10.17
N ASN A 259 -7.16 -2.38 -9.22
CA ASN A 259 -8.08 -1.27 -9.45
C ASN A 259 -7.51 -0.22 -10.42
N THR A 260 -6.19 -0.02 -10.44
CA THR A 260 -5.49 0.93 -11.32
C THR A 260 -5.20 0.35 -12.70
N HIS A 261 -5.19 -0.98 -12.85
CA HIS A 261 -4.89 -1.70 -14.08
C HIS A 261 -6.07 -2.59 -14.54
N PRO A 262 -7.27 -2.01 -14.79
CA PRO A 262 -8.45 -2.80 -15.12
C PRO A 262 -8.24 -3.62 -16.38
N GLY A 263 -8.60 -4.91 -16.31
CA GLY A 263 -8.48 -5.85 -17.42
C GLY A 263 -7.09 -6.48 -17.59
N GLN A 264 -6.09 -6.05 -16.83
CA GLN A 264 -4.81 -6.74 -16.77
C GLN A 264 -4.90 -7.95 -15.82
N ASN A 265 -4.25 -9.06 -16.19
CA ASN A 265 -4.12 -10.20 -15.30
C ASN A 265 -3.11 -9.84 -14.20
N PRO A 266 -3.50 -9.83 -12.91
CA PRO A 266 -2.57 -9.49 -11.83
C PRO A 266 -1.58 -10.63 -11.49
N GLY A 267 -1.49 -11.68 -12.31
CA GLY A 267 -0.66 -12.86 -12.05
C GLY A 267 -1.26 -13.77 -10.97
N ASP A 268 -0.68 -14.95 -10.80
CA ASP A 268 -1.07 -15.89 -9.75
C ASP A 268 -0.07 -15.86 -8.58
N ILE A 269 -0.57 -16.01 -7.36
CA ILE A 269 0.23 -16.17 -6.14
C ILE A 269 -0.32 -17.40 -5.42
N PRO A 270 0.18 -18.61 -5.71
CA PRO A 270 -0.41 -19.87 -5.24
C PRO A 270 -0.56 -19.96 -3.72
N GLN A 271 0.31 -19.31 -2.95
CA GLN A 271 0.28 -19.25 -1.49
C GLN A 271 -1.02 -18.61 -0.97
N LEU A 272 -1.61 -17.66 -1.70
CA LEU A 272 -2.85 -17.00 -1.29
C LEU A 272 -4.02 -17.98 -1.15
N ALA A 273 -4.06 -19.04 -1.97
CA ALA A 273 -5.10 -20.07 -1.90
C ALA A 273 -5.06 -20.89 -0.60
N LYS A 274 -3.93 -20.88 0.12
CA LYS A 274 -3.71 -21.65 1.35
C LYS A 274 -4.07 -20.87 2.62
N LEU A 275 -4.05 -19.53 2.55
CA LEU A 275 -4.23 -18.64 3.70
C LEU A 275 -5.55 -18.87 4.47
N PRO A 276 -6.72 -19.06 3.82
CA PRO A 276 -7.95 -19.31 4.56
C PRO A 276 -7.89 -20.55 5.46
N ASN A 277 -7.26 -21.63 4.96
CA ASN A 277 -7.08 -22.85 5.75
C ASN A 277 -6.08 -22.60 6.89
N TYR A 278 -4.93 -21.99 6.61
CA TYR A 278 -3.96 -21.63 7.65
C TYR A 278 -4.61 -20.84 8.79
N PHE A 279 -5.30 -19.73 8.48
CA PHE A 279 -5.94 -18.89 9.49
C PHE A 279 -7.02 -19.63 10.28
N SER A 280 -7.78 -20.51 9.63
CA SER A 280 -8.80 -21.32 10.30
C SER A 280 -8.20 -22.32 11.30
N GLN A 281 -7.00 -22.85 11.01
CA GLN A 281 -6.34 -23.87 11.85
C GLN A 281 -5.57 -23.27 13.03
N VAL A 282 -5.14 -22.00 12.93
CA VAL A 282 -4.39 -21.32 14.02
C VAL A 282 -5.29 -20.50 14.95
N CYS A 283 -6.59 -20.51 14.72
CA CYS A 283 -7.59 -19.82 15.51
C CYS A 283 -8.48 -20.78 16.33
N TYR A 284 -8.88 -20.35 17.51
CA TYR A 284 -9.75 -21.07 18.44
C TYR A 284 -11.12 -20.39 18.56
N PRO A 285 -12.20 -20.99 18.03
CA PRO A 285 -13.54 -20.49 18.18
C PRO A 285 -13.93 -20.38 19.65
N ARG A 286 -14.46 -19.22 20.05
CA ARG A 286 -15.00 -18.97 21.38
C ARG A 286 -16.10 -17.91 21.31
N THR A 287 -16.86 -17.76 22.38
CA THR A 287 -17.76 -16.61 22.53
C THR A 287 -16.93 -15.32 22.72
N GLY A 288 -17.17 -14.32 21.87
CA GLY A 288 -16.43 -13.06 21.83
C GLY A 288 -15.35 -13.04 20.76
N VAL A 289 -14.25 -12.32 21.01
CA VAL A 289 -13.10 -12.23 20.09
C VAL A 289 -12.47 -13.61 19.89
N LEU A 290 -12.21 -13.97 18.63
CA LEU A 290 -11.51 -15.19 18.26
C LEU A 290 -10.13 -15.22 18.91
N HIS A 291 -9.77 -16.34 19.53
CA HIS A 291 -8.40 -16.50 20.03
C HIS A 291 -7.51 -17.12 18.97
N SER A 292 -6.20 -16.97 19.11
CA SER A 292 -5.21 -17.61 18.25
C SER A 292 -4.10 -18.31 19.02
N LEU A 293 -3.37 -19.17 18.31
CA LEU A 293 -2.02 -19.57 18.71
C LEU A 293 -1.17 -18.31 18.91
N ASN A 294 -0.45 -18.26 20.03
CA ASN A 294 0.36 -17.12 20.46
C ASN A 294 1.86 -17.43 20.42
N PHE A 295 2.30 -18.20 19.42
CA PHE A 295 3.72 -18.38 19.11
C PHE A 295 4.30 -17.11 18.46
N GLY A 296 5.62 -16.92 18.58
CA GLY A 296 6.33 -15.73 18.11
C GLY A 296 5.96 -14.47 18.90
N ASP A 297 6.25 -13.30 18.33
CA ASP A 297 5.85 -12.00 18.90
C ASP A 297 4.36 -11.76 18.61
N SER A 298 3.52 -12.47 19.35
CA SER A 298 2.07 -12.51 19.15
C SER A 298 1.31 -12.45 20.47
N HIS A 299 0.01 -12.20 20.37
CA HIS A 299 -0.92 -12.18 21.49
C HIS A 299 -2.12 -13.04 21.15
N LYS A 300 -2.76 -13.65 22.16
CA LYS A 300 -3.91 -14.54 21.97
C LYS A 300 -5.15 -13.88 21.33
N ASN A 301 -5.17 -12.54 21.24
CA ASN A 301 -6.29 -11.77 20.72
C ASN A 301 -6.04 -11.27 19.28
N VAL A 302 -4.97 -11.74 18.62
CA VAL A 302 -4.72 -11.39 17.23
C VAL A 302 -5.54 -12.33 16.34
N SER A 303 -6.46 -11.76 15.58
CA SER A 303 -7.19 -12.45 14.51
C SER A 303 -6.56 -12.08 13.16
N ALA A 304 -6.66 -12.98 12.18
CA ALA A 304 -6.30 -12.66 10.79
C ALA A 304 -7.36 -11.78 10.09
N GLU A 305 -8.15 -11.02 10.86
CA GLU A 305 -9.33 -10.32 10.34
C GLU A 305 -8.96 -9.35 9.21
N SER A 306 -7.84 -8.66 9.34
CA SER A 306 -7.37 -7.70 8.34
C SER A 306 -6.98 -8.33 7.00
N SER A 307 -6.52 -9.58 7.02
CA SER A 307 -6.18 -10.34 5.81
C SER A 307 -7.36 -11.09 5.21
N MET A 308 -8.47 -11.22 5.95
CA MET A 308 -9.68 -11.93 5.52
C MET A 308 -10.82 -10.99 5.06
N MET A 309 -10.64 -9.67 5.18
CA MET A 309 -11.54 -8.63 4.65
C MET A 309 -11.33 -8.42 3.15
#